data_AF-A0A7S1VKV7-F1
#
_entry.id   AF-A0A7S1VKV7-F1
#
_cell.length_a   1.000
_cell.length_b   1.000
_cell.length_c   1.000
_cell.angle_alpha   90.00
_cell.angle_beta   90.00
_cell.angle_gamma   90.00
#
_symmetry.space_group_name_H-M   'P 1'
#
loop_
_entity.id
_entity.type
_entity.pdbx_description
1 polymer ?
#
loop_
_entity_poly.entity_id
_entity_poly.type
_entity_poly.pdbx_seq_one_letter_code
_entity_poly.pdbx_strand_id
1 'polypeptide(L)'
;GPRTSMLGSALASNESLVEWTDAEAALTAGLNHLRQVAHAWESVLAKGVYSRSMGCLADLVFIVLLKQIFKARDISERACHFVSSMFRSAMKAILLVLKHETACCRSWERFLAVGKFMDMCLDDIDVALAEGVFRELTALELSRLIRATFGESEKRQAVLHALTPDQN
;
A
#
# COMPACT_ATOMS: atom_id res chain seq x y z
N GLY A 1 -2.88 7.44 13.68
CA GLY A 1 -3.39 8.69 14.27
C GLY A 1 -4.76 9.02 13.67
N PRO A 2 -5.47 10.04 14.17
CA PRO A 2 -6.83 10.37 13.72
C PRO A 2 -6.94 10.66 12.22
N ARG A 3 -5.87 11.14 11.57
CA ARG A 3 -5.86 11.45 10.12
C ARG A 3 -5.80 10.21 9.22
N THR A 4 -5.12 9.14 9.63
CA THR A 4 -5.06 7.91 8.83
C THR A 4 -6.38 7.15 8.87
N SER A 5 -7.19 7.29 9.93
CA SER A 5 -8.56 6.76 9.94
C SER A 5 -9.50 7.48 8.98
N MET A 6 -9.25 8.76 8.70
CA MET A 6 -10.05 9.54 7.73
C MET A 6 -9.81 9.08 6.29
N LEU A 7 -8.59 8.59 5.98
CA LEU A 7 -8.32 7.94 4.70
C LEU A 7 -9.28 6.77 4.48
N GLY A 8 -9.45 5.88 5.47
CA GLY A 8 -10.31 4.70 5.35
C GLY A 8 -11.77 5.02 5.02
N SER A 9 -12.35 6.06 5.63
CA SER A 9 -13.71 6.52 5.33
C SER A 9 -13.83 7.20 3.97
N ALA A 10 -12.77 7.85 3.50
CA ALA A 10 -12.76 8.59 2.25
C ALA A 10 -12.57 7.70 1.00
N LEU A 11 -12.14 6.45 1.16
CA LEU A 11 -11.87 5.54 0.03
C LEU A 11 -13.12 5.21 -0.80
N ALA A 12 -14.31 5.20 -0.20
CA ALA A 12 -15.55 4.93 -0.91
C ALA A 12 -16.06 6.14 -1.74
N SER A 13 -15.48 7.33 -1.54
CA SER A 13 -15.96 8.55 -2.22
C SER A 13 -15.48 8.66 -3.66
N ASN A 14 -16.31 9.21 -4.53
CA ASN A 14 -15.95 9.60 -5.90
C ASN A 14 -15.57 11.08 -6.04
N GLU A 15 -15.72 11.86 -4.95
CA GLU A 15 -15.39 13.27 -4.95
C GLU A 15 -13.93 13.49 -4.50
N SER A 16 -13.27 14.52 -5.03
CA SER A 16 -11.96 14.96 -4.53
C SER A 16 -12.14 15.53 -3.14
N LEU A 17 -12.13 14.64 -2.15
CA LEU A 17 -12.41 14.93 -0.76
C LEU A 17 -11.24 15.67 -0.11
N VAL A 18 -11.54 16.67 0.74
CA VAL A 18 -10.55 17.36 1.60
C VAL A 18 -9.76 16.33 2.41
N GLU A 19 -10.39 15.23 2.78
CA GLU A 19 -9.82 14.11 3.50
C GLU A 19 -8.68 13.39 2.75
N TRP A 20 -8.71 13.33 1.41
CA TRP A 20 -7.60 12.77 0.62
C TRP A 20 -6.38 13.68 0.68
N THR A 21 -6.59 14.98 0.49
CA THR A 21 -5.54 16.00 0.62
C THR A 21 -4.94 16.00 2.03
N ASP A 22 -5.78 15.87 3.07
CA ASP A 22 -5.33 15.79 4.45
C ASP A 22 -4.50 14.53 4.74
N ALA A 23 -4.89 13.38 4.16
CA ALA A 23 -4.15 12.13 4.28
C ALA A 23 -2.78 12.22 3.60
N GLU A 24 -2.71 12.78 2.39
CA GLU A 24 -1.48 13.00 1.65
C GLU A 24 -0.56 14.01 2.36
N ALA A 25 -1.12 15.11 2.89
CA ALA A 25 -0.38 16.09 3.66
C ALA A 25 0.18 15.49 4.95
N ALA A 26 -0.61 14.68 5.66
CA ALA A 26 -0.17 13.98 6.86
C ALA A 26 0.95 12.96 6.56
N LEU A 27 0.83 12.22 5.45
CA LEU A 27 1.88 11.30 5.00
C LEU A 27 3.16 12.05 4.64
N THR A 28 3.05 13.12 3.86
CA THR A 28 4.18 13.98 3.48
C THR A 28 4.88 14.54 4.70
N ALA A 29 4.14 15.03 5.69
CA ALA A 29 4.70 15.47 6.96
C ALA A 29 5.42 14.32 7.68
N GLY A 30 4.81 13.14 7.78
CA GLY A 30 5.43 11.96 8.39
C GLY A 30 6.73 11.54 7.70
N LEU A 31 6.76 11.54 6.36
CA LEU A 31 7.94 11.23 5.55
C LEU A 31 9.05 12.27 5.74
N ASN A 32 8.70 13.55 5.89
CA ASN A 32 9.68 14.60 6.18
C ASN A 32 10.32 14.40 7.56
N HIS A 33 9.53 14.06 8.59
CA HIS A 33 10.09 13.72 9.91
C HIS A 33 10.98 12.48 9.84
N LEU A 34 10.54 11.44 9.11
CA LEU A 34 11.34 10.23 8.92
C LEU A 34 12.70 10.56 8.27
N ARG A 35 12.72 11.45 7.27
CA ARG A 35 13.96 11.92 6.63
C ARG A 35 14.87 12.67 7.59
N GLN A 36 14.31 13.51 8.46
CA GLN A 36 15.10 14.23 9.48
C GLN A 36 15.74 13.26 10.47
N VAL A 37 14.99 12.26 10.95
CA VAL A 37 15.52 11.20 11.82
C VAL A 37 16.61 10.41 11.09
N ALA A 38 16.37 10.05 9.83
CA ALA A 38 17.35 9.36 8.98
C ALA A 38 18.67 10.14 8.92
N HIS A 39 18.61 11.44 8.68
CA HIS A 39 19.79 12.29 8.58
C HIS A 39 20.54 12.39 9.93
N ALA A 40 19.81 12.58 11.03
CA ALA A 40 20.41 12.68 12.37
C ALA A 40 21.09 11.37 12.81
N TRP A 41 20.56 10.22 12.41
CA TRP A 41 21.07 8.91 12.82
C TRP A 41 22.17 8.35 11.91
N GLU A 42 22.32 8.89 10.70
CA GLU A 42 23.26 8.39 9.70
C GLU A 42 24.71 8.44 10.17
N SER A 43 25.11 9.50 10.90
CA SER A 43 26.46 9.67 11.43
C SER A 43 26.68 9.02 12.80
N VAL A 44 25.59 8.66 13.49
CA VAL A 44 25.61 8.17 14.88
C VAL A 44 25.54 6.64 14.95
N LEU A 45 24.75 6.02 14.07
CA LEU A 45 24.52 4.58 14.10
C LEU A 45 25.45 3.83 13.14
N ALA A 46 25.93 2.67 13.56
CA ALA A 46 26.59 1.73 12.66
C ALA A 46 25.63 1.30 11.52
N LYS A 47 26.16 1.08 10.31
CA LYS A 47 25.38 0.80 9.08
C LYS A 47 24.26 -0.23 9.30
N GLY A 48 24.58 -1.39 9.87
CA GLY A 48 23.58 -2.45 10.07
C GLY A 48 22.48 -2.09 11.07
N VAL A 49 22.78 -1.27 12.08
CA VAL A 49 21.78 -0.77 13.04
C VAL A 49 20.91 0.29 12.37
N TYR A 50 21.53 1.20 11.61
CA TYR A 50 20.81 2.20 10.81
C TYR A 50 19.81 1.56 9.85
N SER A 51 20.24 0.63 8.99
CA SER A 51 19.37 0.02 7.98
C SER A 51 18.18 -0.70 8.62
N ARG A 52 18.40 -1.43 9.72
CA ARG A 52 17.32 -2.10 10.46
C ARG A 52 16.36 -1.11 11.12
N SER A 53 16.88 -0.09 11.81
CA SER A 53 16.05 0.91 12.48
C SER A 53 15.19 1.69 11.48
N MET A 54 15.77 2.18 10.38
CA MET A 54 15.03 2.89 9.35
C MET A 54 14.06 1.97 8.60
N GLY A 55 14.45 0.71 8.35
CA GLY A 55 13.58 -0.32 7.79
C GLY A 55 12.33 -0.56 8.65
N CYS A 56 12.49 -0.69 9.97
CA CYS A 56 11.37 -0.83 10.91
C CYS A 56 10.45 0.41 10.94
N LEU A 57 11.02 1.61 10.92
CA LEU A 57 10.21 2.84 10.89
C LEU A 57 9.42 2.97 9.58
N ALA A 58 10.04 2.65 8.45
CA ALA A 58 9.36 2.60 7.15
C ALA A 58 8.24 1.55 7.14
N ASP A 59 8.48 0.38 7.72
CA ASP A 59 7.51 -0.70 7.85
C ASP A 59 6.26 -0.25 8.61
N LEU A 60 6.42 0.49 9.71
CA LEU A 60 5.30 1.05 10.47
C LEU A 60 4.47 2.04 9.63
N VAL A 61 5.09 2.86 8.79
CA VAL A 61 4.37 3.77 7.89
C VAL A 61 3.51 2.97 6.91
N PHE A 62 4.09 1.95 6.28
CA PHE A 62 3.37 1.08 5.34
C PHE A 62 2.23 0.31 5.99
N ILE A 63 2.46 -0.29 7.16
CA ILE A 63 1.43 -1.04 7.91
C ILE A 63 0.23 -0.15 8.21
N VAL A 64 0.45 1.10 8.62
CA VAL A 64 -0.62 2.04 8.95
C VAL A 64 -1.49 2.34 7.72
N LEU A 65 -0.88 2.55 6.55
CA LEU A 65 -1.59 2.81 5.30
C LEU A 65 -2.33 1.57 4.79
N LEU A 66 -1.64 0.42 4.70
CA LEU A 66 -2.22 -0.85 4.26
C LEU A 66 -3.43 -1.25 5.11
N LYS A 67 -3.36 -1.02 6.42
CA LYS A 67 -4.48 -1.30 7.33
C LYS A 67 -5.75 -0.52 6.98
N GLN A 68 -5.65 0.68 6.41
CA GLN A 68 -6.83 1.43 5.98
C GLN A 68 -7.40 0.85 4.69
N ILE A 69 -6.52 0.53 3.73
CA ILE A 69 -6.91 -0.10 2.47
C ILE A 69 -7.64 -1.43 2.73
N PHE A 70 -7.07 -2.33 3.52
CA PHE A 70 -7.68 -3.64 3.79
C PHE A 70 -8.94 -3.59 4.66
N LYS A 71 -9.23 -2.44 5.29
CA LYS A 71 -10.48 -2.23 6.03
C LYS A 71 -11.59 -1.65 5.18
N ALA A 72 -11.27 -1.07 4.03
CA ALA A 72 -12.26 -0.50 3.14
C ALA A 72 -13.16 -1.61 2.59
N ARG A 73 -14.47 -1.34 2.57
CA ARG A 73 -15.47 -2.24 1.97
C ARG A 73 -15.70 -1.95 0.50
N ASP A 74 -15.51 -0.69 0.14
CA ASP A 74 -15.68 -0.13 -1.18
C ASP A 74 -14.59 0.92 -1.38
N ILE A 75 -13.96 0.91 -2.55
CA ILE A 75 -12.88 1.80 -2.96
C ILE A 75 -13.21 2.22 -4.38
N SER A 76 -13.48 3.51 -4.56
CA SER A 76 -13.79 4.02 -5.89
C SER A 76 -12.58 3.97 -6.84
N GLU A 77 -12.83 3.99 -8.15
CA GLU A 77 -11.77 4.07 -9.16
C GLU A 77 -10.85 5.29 -8.96
N ARG A 78 -11.45 6.45 -8.63
CA ARG A 78 -10.68 7.66 -8.31
C ARG A 78 -9.81 7.48 -7.06
N ALA A 79 -10.35 6.84 -6.02
CA ALA A 79 -9.59 6.52 -4.82
C ALA A 79 -8.44 5.54 -5.12
N CYS A 80 -8.63 4.59 -6.03
CA CYS A 80 -7.59 3.67 -6.46
C CYS A 80 -6.40 4.44 -7.08
N HIS A 81 -6.66 5.32 -8.05
CA HIS A 81 -5.62 6.15 -8.65
C HIS A 81 -4.92 7.07 -7.64
N PHE A 82 -5.68 7.68 -6.73
CA PHE A 82 -5.13 8.49 -5.64
C PHE A 82 -4.20 7.65 -4.75
N VAL A 83 -4.66 6.49 -4.28
CA VAL A 83 -3.87 5.59 -3.43
C VAL A 83 -2.61 5.11 -4.14
N SER A 84 -2.70 4.73 -5.42
CA SER A 84 -1.53 4.34 -6.21
C SER A 84 -0.49 5.47 -6.29
N SER A 85 -0.94 6.69 -6.62
CA SER A 85 -0.07 7.87 -6.66
C SER A 85 0.61 8.13 -5.32
N MET A 86 -0.18 8.13 -4.24
CA MET A 86 0.29 8.33 -2.88
C MET A 86 1.31 7.25 -2.48
N PHE A 87 1.04 5.98 -2.79
CA PHE A 87 1.92 4.85 -2.49
C PHE A 87 3.25 4.98 -3.25
N ARG A 88 3.21 5.31 -4.55
CA ARG A 88 4.42 5.57 -5.34
C ARG A 88 5.26 6.70 -4.78
N SER A 89 4.63 7.80 -4.37
CA SER A 89 5.32 8.93 -3.74
C SER A 89 6.00 8.52 -2.43
N ALA A 90 5.28 7.80 -1.57
CA ALA A 90 5.81 7.30 -0.30
C ALA A 90 6.98 6.33 -0.49
N MET A 91 6.86 5.39 -1.43
CA MET A 91 7.93 4.45 -1.75
C MET A 91 9.19 5.17 -2.22
N LYS A 92 9.07 6.15 -3.14
CA LYS A 92 10.21 6.94 -3.59
C LYS A 92 10.90 7.67 -2.43
N ALA A 93 10.12 8.31 -1.55
CA ALA A 93 10.65 9.01 -0.39
C ALA A 93 11.36 8.07 0.60
N ILE A 94 10.78 6.91 0.87
CA ILE A 94 11.35 5.90 1.79
C ILE A 94 12.58 5.23 1.18
N LEU A 95 12.61 4.99 -0.12
CA LEU A 95 13.78 4.38 -0.78
C LEU A 95 15.05 5.20 -0.57
N LEU A 96 14.92 6.53 -0.58
CA LEU A 96 16.02 7.45 -0.28
C LEU A 96 16.48 7.31 1.17
N VAL A 97 15.54 7.22 2.12
CA VAL A 97 15.84 7.00 3.54
C VAL A 97 16.52 5.65 3.78
N LEU A 98 16.10 4.61 3.04
CA LEU A 98 16.68 3.27 3.14
C LEU A 98 17.96 3.11 2.33
N LYS A 99 18.48 4.17 1.68
CA LYS A 99 19.66 4.10 0.80
C LYS A 99 19.56 2.99 -0.24
N HIS A 100 18.37 2.80 -0.80
CA HIS A 100 18.03 1.72 -1.74
C HIS A 100 18.15 0.29 -1.18
N GLU A 101 18.34 0.10 0.13
CA GLU A 101 18.36 -1.21 0.81
C GLU A 101 16.98 -1.56 1.39
N THR A 102 16.10 -2.16 0.58
CA THR A 102 14.71 -2.45 0.98
C THR A 102 14.55 -3.67 1.87
N ALA A 103 15.56 -4.55 1.95
CA ALA A 103 15.52 -5.81 2.69
C ALA A 103 15.24 -5.65 4.20
N CYS A 104 15.49 -4.46 4.77
CA CYS A 104 15.17 -4.17 6.18
C CYS A 104 13.71 -3.75 6.40
N CYS A 105 12.94 -3.47 5.35
CA CYS A 105 11.53 -3.10 5.40
C CYS A 105 10.67 -4.30 4.96
N ARG A 106 10.07 -5.00 5.91
CA ARG A 106 9.38 -6.28 5.67
C ARG A 106 8.15 -6.14 4.78
N SER A 107 7.41 -5.05 4.93
CA SER A 107 6.19 -4.79 4.16
C SER A 107 6.47 -4.14 2.80
N TRP A 108 7.73 -4.01 2.37
CA TRP A 108 8.08 -3.32 1.13
C TRP A 108 7.39 -3.93 -0.09
N GLU A 109 7.62 -5.22 -0.33
CA GLU A 109 7.06 -5.95 -1.48
C GLU A 109 5.53 -6.00 -1.42
N ARG A 110 4.98 -6.17 -0.22
CA ARG A 110 3.54 -6.14 0.03
C ARG A 110 2.92 -4.78 -0.30
N PHE A 111 3.56 -3.70 0.12
CA PHE A 111 3.13 -2.33 -0.16
C PHE A 111 3.20 -2.01 -1.66
N LEU A 112 4.27 -2.45 -2.32
CA LEU A 112 4.41 -2.36 -3.78
C LEU A 112 3.29 -3.11 -4.52
N ALA A 113 3.00 -4.34 -4.11
CA ALA A 113 1.97 -5.17 -4.73
C ALA A 113 0.58 -4.51 -4.63
N VAL A 114 0.22 -3.97 -3.47
CA VAL A 114 -1.04 -3.24 -3.29
C VAL A 114 -1.04 -1.94 -4.09
N GLY A 115 0.07 -1.19 -4.12
CA GLY A 115 0.16 0.03 -4.94
C GLY A 115 -0.04 -0.26 -6.43
N LYS A 116 0.55 -1.34 -6.94
CA LYS A 116 0.34 -1.81 -8.33
C LYS A 116 -1.10 -2.21 -8.60
N PHE A 117 -1.70 -3.00 -7.69
CA PHE A 117 -3.09 -3.44 -7.79
C PHE A 117 -4.06 -2.28 -8.01
N MET A 118 -3.83 -1.14 -7.36
CA MET A 118 -4.70 0.04 -7.45
C MET A 118 -4.71 0.72 -8.83
N ASP A 119 -3.79 0.39 -9.74
CA ASP A 119 -3.81 0.89 -11.12
C ASP A 119 -4.17 -0.21 -12.14
N MET A 120 -4.54 -1.41 -11.68
CA MET A 120 -4.84 -2.55 -12.55
C MET A 120 -6.32 -2.68 -12.85
N CYS A 121 -6.65 -3.14 -14.06
CA CYS A 121 -7.97 -3.68 -14.34
C CYS A 121 -8.02 -5.20 -14.06
N LEU A 122 -9.20 -5.82 -14.19
CA LEU A 122 -9.34 -7.27 -13.95
C LEU A 122 -8.48 -8.12 -14.91
N ASP A 123 -8.28 -7.70 -16.16
CA ASP A 123 -7.36 -8.40 -17.08
C ASP A 123 -5.91 -8.38 -16.59
N ASP A 124 -5.46 -7.22 -16.13
CA ASP A 124 -4.10 -7.07 -15.62
C ASP A 124 -3.89 -7.90 -14.35
N ILE A 125 -4.93 -8.04 -13.51
CA ILE A 125 -4.89 -8.85 -12.29
C ILE A 125 -4.69 -10.34 -12.61
N ASP A 126 -5.40 -10.87 -13.61
CA ASP A 126 -5.27 -12.27 -14.03
C ASP A 126 -3.84 -12.56 -14.52
N VAL A 127 -3.27 -11.66 -15.31
CA VAL A 127 -1.87 -11.76 -15.78
C VAL A 127 -0.89 -11.65 -14.61
N ALA A 128 -1.08 -10.67 -13.73
CA ALA A 128 -0.22 -10.41 -12.57
C ALA A 128 -0.25 -11.57 -11.56
N LEU A 129 -1.37 -12.30 -11.47
CA LEU A 129 -1.47 -13.54 -10.68
C LEU A 129 -0.56 -14.63 -11.23
N ALA A 130 -0.59 -14.87 -12.54
CA ALA A 130 0.27 -15.85 -13.19
C ALA A 130 1.76 -15.50 -13.06
N GLU A 131 2.10 -14.22 -13.07
CA GLU A 131 3.47 -13.72 -12.88
C GLU A 131 3.94 -13.69 -11.42
N GLY A 132 3.06 -13.99 -10.45
CA GLY A 132 3.42 -14.01 -9.03
C GLY A 132 3.60 -12.63 -8.39
N VAL A 133 3.03 -11.57 -8.98
CA VAL A 133 3.10 -10.19 -8.47
C VAL A 133 2.54 -10.08 -7.04
N PHE A 134 1.53 -10.90 -6.72
CA PHE A 134 0.82 -10.87 -5.43
C PHE A 134 1.33 -11.91 -4.42
N ARG A 135 2.54 -12.46 -4.58
CA ARG A 135 3.11 -13.49 -3.67
C ARG A 135 3.11 -13.12 -2.19
N GLU A 136 3.17 -11.83 -1.87
CA GLU A 136 3.17 -11.30 -0.50
C GLU A 136 1.75 -11.00 0.04
N LEU A 137 0.72 -11.30 -0.74
CA LEU A 137 -0.69 -11.16 -0.36
C LEU A 137 -1.31 -12.55 -0.23
N THR A 138 -2.11 -12.73 0.80
CA THR A 138 -2.92 -13.95 0.92
C THR A 138 -4.09 -13.90 -0.06
N ALA A 139 -4.60 -15.07 -0.48
CA ALA A 139 -5.80 -15.17 -1.31
C ALA A 139 -7.00 -14.40 -0.71
N LEU A 140 -7.13 -14.42 0.62
CA LEU A 140 -8.18 -13.70 1.34
C LEU A 140 -8.04 -12.18 1.22
N GLU A 141 -6.83 -11.66 1.32
CA GLU A 141 -6.55 -10.23 1.21
C GLU A 141 -6.76 -9.74 -0.20
N LEU A 142 -6.28 -10.47 -1.21
CA LEU A 142 -6.51 -10.14 -2.60
C LEU A 142 -7.99 -10.22 -2.97
N SER A 143 -8.70 -11.24 -2.49
CA SER A 143 -10.16 -11.35 -2.68
C SER A 143 -10.92 -10.18 -2.05
N ARG A 144 -10.46 -9.67 -0.90
CA ARG A 144 -11.06 -8.48 -0.27
C ARG A 144 -10.81 -7.23 -1.10
N LEU A 145 -9.60 -7.05 -1.62
CA LEU A 145 -9.26 -5.92 -2.49
C LEU A 145 -10.11 -5.94 -3.76
N ILE A 146 -10.19 -7.09 -4.45
CA ILE A 146 -11.01 -7.23 -5.67
C ILE A 146 -12.48 -6.88 -5.42
N ARG A 147 -13.05 -7.37 -4.31
CA ARG A 147 -14.45 -7.05 -3.95
C ARG A 147 -14.64 -5.58 -3.60
N ALA A 148 -13.62 -4.94 -3.03
CA ALA A 148 -13.68 -3.54 -2.65
C ALA A 148 -13.49 -2.60 -3.84
N THR A 149 -12.73 -2.98 -4.87
CA THR A 149 -12.43 -2.09 -6.02
C THR A 149 -13.30 -2.34 -7.25
N PHE A 150 -13.83 -3.56 -7.43
CA PHE A 150 -14.58 -3.93 -8.63
C PHE A 150 -16.03 -4.31 -8.32
N GLY A 151 -16.96 -3.72 -9.09
CA GLY A 151 -18.38 -4.08 -9.06
C GLY A 151 -18.64 -5.54 -9.47
N GLU A 152 -19.82 -6.04 -9.10
CA GLU A 152 -20.27 -7.39 -9.46
C GLU A 152 -20.22 -7.61 -10.98
N SER A 153 -19.49 -8.63 -11.43
CA SER A 153 -19.45 -9.07 -12.82
C SER A 153 -19.01 -10.53 -12.90
N GLU A 154 -19.37 -11.23 -13.98
CA GLU A 154 -18.95 -12.60 -14.22
C GLU A 154 -17.42 -12.74 -14.18
N LYS A 155 -16.71 -11.77 -14.77
CA LYS A 155 -15.26 -11.72 -14.77
C LYS A 155 -14.70 -11.64 -13.35
N ARG A 156 -15.21 -10.72 -12.53
CA ARG A 156 -14.77 -10.59 -11.15
C ARG A 156 -14.99 -11.89 -10.37
N GLN A 157 -16.11 -12.58 -10.59
CA GLN A 157 -16.36 -13.87 -9.97
C GLN A 157 -15.35 -14.93 -10.45
N ALA A 158 -15.02 -14.98 -11.74
CA ALA A 158 -14.01 -15.88 -12.28
C ALA A 158 -12.62 -15.67 -11.63
N VAL A 159 -12.16 -14.41 -11.52
CA VAL A 159 -10.89 -14.10 -10.84
C VAL A 159 -10.94 -14.53 -9.37
N LEU A 160 -12.04 -14.24 -8.66
CA LEU A 160 -12.20 -14.64 -7.26
C LEU A 160 -12.20 -16.16 -7.07
N HIS A 161 -12.81 -16.91 -8.00
CA HIS A 161 -12.79 -18.37 -7.99
C HIS A 161 -11.38 -18.92 -8.19
N ALA A 162 -10.58 -18.31 -9.08
CA ALA A 162 -9.19 -18.72 -9.29
C ALA A 162 -8.30 -18.53 -8.04
N LEU A 163 -8.68 -17.61 -7.12
CA LEU A 163 -7.95 -17.36 -5.87
C LEU A 163 -8.28 -18.36 -4.76
N THR A 164 -9.45 -18.98 -4.81
CA THR A 164 -9.80 -20.09 -3.91
C THR A 164 -9.30 -21.38 -4.54
N PRO A 165 -8.21 -22.00 -4.04
CA PRO A 165 -7.92 -23.37 -4.41
C PRO A 165 -9.15 -24.20 -4.00
N ASP A 166 -9.65 -25.01 -4.92
CA ASP A 166 -10.76 -25.93 -4.70
C ASP A 166 -10.63 -26.57 -3.31
N GLN A 167 -11.64 -26.38 -2.47
CA GLN A 167 -11.88 -27.30 -1.37
C GLN A 167 -12.42 -28.60 -1.98
N ASN A 168 -11.51 -29.43 -2.48
CA ASN A 168 -11.75 -30.84 -2.80
C ASN A 168 -10.70 -31.70 -2.11
#